data_AF-A0A212C7Y7-F1
#
_entry.id   AF-A0A212C7Y7-F1
#
_cell.length_a   1.000
_cell.length_b   1.000
_cell.length_c   1.000
_cell.angle_alpha   90.00
_cell.angle_beta   90.00
_cell.angle_gamma   90.00
#
_symmetry.space_group_name_H-M   'P 1'
#
loop_
_entity.id
_entity.type
_entity.pdbx_description
1 polymer ?
#
loop_
_entity_poly.entity_id
_entity_poly.type
_entity_poly.pdbx_seq_one_letter_code
_entity_poly.pdbx_strand_id
1 'polypeptide(L)'
;MATLFCECQSRKEAFTEARGARRGVKKVMVIVTDGESHDNHRLSKVIQDCEDESIQRFSIASFKRQFLMYLLTTLCRRVWLWLGEYFESSTLPKNALDCFCVSVTSFKMGTGSLKKAVWSNGMWPGVLSERPLLICYTVNSATIPGDVLYIAGQPRYNHTGQVIIYRMEGRDIRILQTLNGEQIGSYFGSVLTTIDIDKDSNTDILLVGAPMFMGREKEEQGKVYVYALNQIDTLLKKFCKLYPSAIAAVKDLNLDGFNDIVIGAPLEDDHGGAVYIYHGSGKTIREEYAQRIPSGGDGETLKFFGQSIHGEMDLNGDGLTDVTIGGLGGAALFWSRDVAVVKVTMNFEPNKVNIQKKNCRVEGKETVCINATVCFNVKLKSKENMVYEA
;
A
#
# COMPACT_ATOMS: atom_id res chain seq x y z
N MET A 1 31.95 -0.43 23.15
CA MET A 1 32.42 0.94 23.45
C MET A 1 33.33 1.42 22.33
N ALA A 2 32.96 2.46 21.57
CA ALA A 2 33.89 3.10 20.63
C ALA A 2 34.71 4.19 21.36
N THR A 3 36.03 4.03 21.35
CA THR A 3 36.99 4.97 21.95
C THR A 3 37.43 5.99 20.89
N LEU A 4 37.55 7.29 21.19
CA LEU A 4 38.00 8.33 20.24
C LEU A 4 39.44 8.07 19.74
N PHE A 5 40.20 7.32 20.52
CA PHE A 5 41.46 6.70 20.11
C PHE A 5 41.34 5.89 18.81
N CYS A 6 40.27 5.09 18.64
CA CYS A 6 40.04 4.31 17.43
C CYS A 6 39.76 5.22 16.23
N GLU A 7 39.04 6.32 16.42
CA GLU A 7 38.77 7.30 15.36
C GLU A 7 40.07 7.98 14.87
N CYS A 8 40.94 8.38 15.81
CA CYS A 8 42.27 8.92 15.50
C CYS A 8 43.17 7.93 14.76
N GLN A 9 43.14 6.65 15.14
CA GLN A 9 43.94 5.62 14.50
C GLN A 9 43.39 5.29 13.11
N SER A 10 42.08 5.13 12.95
CA SER A 10 41.43 4.92 11.66
C SER A 10 41.68 6.07 10.68
N ARG A 11 41.66 7.33 11.15
CA ARG A 11 42.05 8.48 10.32
C ARG A 11 43.46 8.32 9.75
N LYS A 12 44.45 8.09 10.63
CA LYS A 12 45.88 8.06 10.26
C LYS A 12 46.30 6.83 9.48
N GLU A 13 45.57 5.73 9.65
CA GLU A 13 45.95 4.45 9.06
C GLU A 13 45.11 4.09 7.83
N ALA A 14 43.78 4.25 7.89
CA ALA A 14 42.88 3.74 6.85
C ALA A 14 42.81 4.64 5.61
N PHE A 15 43.01 5.95 5.75
CA PHE A 15 42.95 6.90 4.63
C PHE A 15 44.33 7.22 4.03
N THR A 16 45.23 6.23 4.01
CA THR A 16 46.58 6.35 3.43
C THR A 16 46.69 5.60 2.11
N GLU A 17 47.44 6.15 1.15
CA GLU A 17 47.65 5.50 -0.16
C GLU A 17 48.37 4.16 -0.04
N ALA A 18 49.27 4.05 0.95
CA ALA A 18 49.96 2.82 1.28
C ALA A 18 49.00 1.68 1.68
N ARG A 19 47.77 2.00 2.11
CA ARG A 19 46.70 1.05 2.41
C ARG A 19 45.56 1.06 1.39
N GLY A 20 45.80 1.61 0.19
CA GLY A 20 44.86 1.56 -0.93
C GLY A 20 43.83 2.69 -0.98
N ALA A 21 43.98 3.74 -0.16
CA ALA A 21 43.14 4.93 -0.28
C ALA A 21 43.48 5.72 -1.56
N ARG A 22 42.46 6.19 -2.28
CA ARG A 22 42.63 6.96 -3.52
C ARG A 22 42.74 8.46 -3.23
N ARG A 23 43.58 9.21 -3.96
CA ARG A 23 43.63 10.68 -3.91
C ARG A 23 42.42 11.31 -4.62
N GLY A 24 41.99 12.47 -4.13
CA GLY A 24 40.92 13.28 -4.75
C GLY A 24 39.49 12.74 -4.57
N VAL A 25 39.30 11.63 -3.85
CA VAL A 25 37.97 11.10 -3.54
C VAL A 25 37.53 11.51 -2.14
N LYS A 26 36.21 11.59 -1.96
CA LYS A 26 35.59 11.96 -0.69
C LYS A 26 35.82 10.87 0.36
N LYS A 27 36.41 11.23 1.49
CA LYS A 27 36.67 10.31 2.61
C LYS A 27 35.43 10.23 3.50
N VAL A 28 34.98 9.01 3.79
CA VAL A 28 33.80 8.75 4.63
C VAL A 28 34.14 7.72 5.70
N MET A 29 33.82 8.02 6.96
CA MET A 29 34.00 7.17 8.11
C MET A 29 32.64 6.90 8.76
N VAL A 30 32.33 5.63 9.03
CA VAL A 30 31.12 5.21 9.75
C VAL A 30 31.54 4.58 11.07
N ILE A 31 31.07 5.17 12.17
CA ILE A 31 31.38 4.81 13.54
C ILE A 31 30.17 4.06 14.08
N VAL A 32 30.33 2.81 14.51
CA VAL A 32 29.26 2.04 15.16
C VAL A 32 29.67 1.84 16.61
N THR A 33 28.85 2.33 17.54
CA THR A 33 29.09 2.26 18.98
C THR A 33 27.83 1.81 19.73
N ASP A 34 28.03 1.22 20.89
CA ASP A 34 27.00 0.85 21.85
C ASP A 34 26.84 1.89 22.98
N GLY A 35 27.65 2.96 23.01
CA GLY A 35 27.61 3.96 24.08
C GLY A 35 28.72 5.02 24.06
N GLU A 36 28.84 5.75 25.18
CA GLU A 36 29.77 6.88 25.38
C GLU A 36 31.26 6.47 25.38
N SER A 37 32.10 7.40 24.90
CA SER A 37 33.55 7.23 24.84
C SER A 37 34.22 7.58 26.17
N HIS A 38 35.18 6.76 26.61
CA HIS A 38 35.89 6.95 27.88
C HIS A 38 36.97 8.06 27.83
N ASP A 39 37.28 8.56 26.64
CA ASP A 39 38.30 9.58 26.36
C ASP A 39 37.70 10.87 25.78
N ASN A 40 36.44 11.18 26.16
CA ASN A 40 35.67 12.34 25.70
C ASN A 40 36.42 13.69 25.81
N HIS A 41 37.37 13.83 26.74
CA HIS A 41 38.22 15.02 26.86
C HIS A 41 39.04 15.34 25.59
N ARG A 42 39.21 14.41 24.65
CA ARG A 42 39.94 14.61 23.38
C ARG A 42 39.04 14.90 22.18
N LEU A 43 37.72 14.86 22.38
CA LEU A 43 36.72 14.88 21.32
C LEU A 43 36.88 16.07 20.36
N SER A 44 36.96 17.28 20.91
CA SER A 44 37.13 18.52 20.14
C SER A 44 38.34 18.46 19.19
N LYS A 45 39.46 17.93 19.67
CA LYS A 45 40.69 17.79 18.89
C LYS A 45 40.54 16.78 17.76
N VAL A 46 39.95 15.61 18.04
CA VAL A 46 39.76 14.55 17.02
C VAL A 46 38.83 15.01 15.89
N ILE A 47 37.80 15.77 16.23
CA ILE A 47 36.85 16.33 15.25
C ILE A 47 37.54 17.29 14.32
N GLN A 48 38.28 18.25 14.89
CA GLN A 48 38.97 19.29 14.14
C GLN A 48 39.99 18.65 13.20
N ASP A 49 40.78 17.71 13.71
CA ASP A 49 41.70 16.87 12.95
C ASP A 49 41.03 16.15 11.75
N CYS A 50 39.79 15.66 11.92
CA CYS A 50 39.04 15.01 10.84
C CYS A 50 38.38 16.01 9.87
N GLU A 51 38.05 17.23 10.31
CA GLU A 51 37.55 18.32 9.44
C GLU A 51 38.65 18.88 8.54
N ASP A 52 39.84 19.10 9.10
CA ASP A 52 41.03 19.54 8.36
C ASP A 52 41.39 18.54 7.25
N GLU A 53 41.18 17.25 7.50
CA GLU A 53 41.39 16.18 6.51
C GLU A 53 40.18 15.90 5.60
N SER A 54 39.12 16.72 5.69
CA SER A 54 37.88 16.60 4.91
C SER A 54 37.20 15.23 4.99
N ILE A 55 37.29 14.57 6.15
CA ILE A 55 36.68 13.27 6.41
C ILE A 55 35.24 13.47 6.88
N GLN A 56 34.26 13.01 6.10
CA GLN A 56 32.87 12.98 6.53
C GLN A 56 32.65 11.81 7.49
N ARG A 57 31.96 12.06 8.59
CA ARG A 57 31.79 11.10 9.68
C ARG A 57 30.30 10.86 9.92
N PHE A 58 29.93 9.61 10.13
CA PHE A 58 28.58 9.18 10.50
C PHE A 58 28.67 8.27 11.72
N SER A 59 27.79 8.45 12.69
CA SER A 59 27.78 7.62 13.90
C SER A 59 26.45 6.88 14.04
N ILE A 60 26.51 5.61 14.39
CA ILE A 60 25.37 4.73 14.67
C ILE A 60 25.54 4.26 16.11
N ALA A 61 24.60 4.62 16.98
CA ALA A 61 24.60 4.23 18.39
C ALA A 61 23.49 3.20 18.67
N SER A 62 23.76 2.20 19.50
CA SER A 62 22.78 1.20 19.92
C SER A 62 22.73 1.07 21.44
N PHE A 63 21.89 1.86 22.16
CA PHE A 63 21.25 1.44 23.42
C PHE A 63 20.14 2.37 23.95
N LYS A 64 19.26 1.79 24.80
CA LYS A 64 18.03 2.35 25.42
C LYS A 64 18.29 3.41 26.51
N ARG A 65 17.56 4.53 26.37
CA ARG A 65 17.01 5.46 27.38
C ARG A 65 17.94 5.93 28.53
N GLN A 66 18.10 7.25 28.58
CA GLN A 66 18.84 8.08 29.55
C GLN A 66 20.36 8.08 29.35
N PHE A 67 20.95 9.29 29.27
CA PHE A 67 22.37 9.63 29.06
C PHE A 67 22.88 9.64 27.61
N LEU A 68 22.52 10.69 26.85
CA LEU A 68 23.36 11.19 25.76
C LEU A 68 23.02 12.64 25.34
N MET A 69 23.05 13.60 26.28
CA MET A 69 22.87 15.03 25.92
C MET A 69 24.19 15.82 25.87
N TYR A 70 25.32 15.21 26.23
CA TYR A 70 26.61 15.91 26.33
C TYR A 70 27.64 15.57 25.23
N LEU A 71 27.34 14.65 24.31
CA LEU A 71 28.22 14.29 23.20
C LEU A 71 27.76 14.83 21.83
N LEU A 72 26.62 15.52 21.76
CA LEU A 72 25.89 15.75 20.50
C LEU A 72 25.69 17.22 20.10
N THR A 73 26.16 18.18 20.89
CA THR A 73 25.93 19.63 20.62
C THR A 73 27.11 20.36 19.98
N THR A 74 28.27 19.71 19.82
CA THR A 74 29.42 20.32 19.12
C THR A 74 30.02 19.40 18.05
N LEU A 75 29.25 18.38 17.66
CA LEU A 75 29.60 17.37 16.69
C LEU A 75 28.52 17.27 15.64
N CYS A 76 28.95 17.46 14.40
CA CYS A 76 28.22 17.02 13.21
C CYS A 76 27.13 17.97 12.71
N ARG A 77 27.27 18.40 11.46
CA ARG A 77 26.18 19.02 10.69
C ARG A 77 25.07 18.02 10.31
N ARG A 78 25.20 16.71 10.57
CA ARG A 78 24.15 15.69 10.37
C ARG A 78 24.34 14.48 11.30
N VAL A 79 23.63 14.46 12.42
CA VAL A 79 23.50 13.25 13.27
C VAL A 79 22.20 12.52 12.91
N TRP A 80 22.24 11.19 12.83
CA TRP A 80 21.04 10.35 12.85
C TRP A 80 20.97 9.65 14.22
N LEU A 81 19.97 10.04 15.01
CA LEU A 81 19.60 9.32 16.23
C LEU A 81 18.43 8.39 15.91
N TRP A 82 18.55 7.13 16.32
CA TRP A 82 17.40 6.28 16.52
C TRP A 82 17.10 6.23 18.01
N LEU A 83 15.97 6.79 18.43
CA LEU A 83 15.10 6.38 19.54
C LEU A 83 13.91 7.34 19.61
N GLY A 84 12.73 6.82 19.95
CA GLY A 84 11.43 7.48 19.79
C GLY A 84 11.19 8.77 20.56
N GLU A 85 10.15 9.46 20.06
CA GLU A 85 9.35 10.59 20.60
C GLU A 85 10.01 11.99 20.77
N TYR A 86 9.52 12.91 19.91
CA TYR A 86 9.57 14.39 19.87
C TYR A 86 10.89 15.13 19.56
N PHE A 87 10.86 16.07 18.60
CA PHE A 87 11.46 17.42 18.74
C PHE A 87 10.94 18.46 17.72
N GLU A 88 10.76 19.69 18.21
CA GLU A 88 10.39 20.94 17.51
C GLU A 88 11.58 21.59 16.76
N SER A 89 11.29 22.47 15.80
CA SER A 89 12.29 23.13 14.94
C SER A 89 12.54 24.60 15.34
N SER A 90 13.79 25.05 15.21
CA SER A 90 14.10 26.46 14.94
C SER A 90 15.12 26.61 13.79
N THR A 91 14.62 27.28 12.74
CA THR A 91 15.25 28.10 11.67
C THR A 91 16.76 28.03 11.38
N LEU A 92 17.14 27.85 10.09
CA LEU A 92 18.18 28.57 9.28
C LEU A 92 18.47 27.85 7.92
N PRO A 93 19.25 28.42 6.97
CA PRO A 93 18.81 29.17 5.77
C PRO A 93 18.98 28.43 4.42
N LYS A 94 18.32 28.97 3.39
CA LYS A 94 17.93 28.38 2.10
C LYS A 94 19.00 28.10 1.02
N ASN A 95 20.29 28.33 1.23
CA ASN A 95 21.22 28.32 0.09
C ASN A 95 22.40 27.38 0.33
N ALA A 96 22.40 26.26 -0.43
CA ALA A 96 23.52 25.42 -0.85
C ALA A 96 23.29 23.93 -0.55
N LEU A 97 22.42 23.26 -1.32
CA LEU A 97 22.35 21.78 -1.36
C LEU A 97 21.70 21.28 -2.68
N ASP A 98 22.11 21.85 -3.81
CA ASP A 98 21.95 21.16 -5.08
C ASP A 98 22.97 20.02 -5.15
N CYS A 99 22.48 18.84 -5.52
CA CYS A 99 23.23 17.62 -5.83
C CYS A 99 23.90 16.91 -4.63
N PHE A 100 23.21 15.93 -4.04
CA PHE A 100 23.69 14.56 -3.76
C PHE A 100 22.70 13.84 -2.81
N CYS A 101 21.88 12.92 -3.35
CA CYS A 101 21.16 11.90 -2.58
C CYS A 101 21.90 10.56 -2.73
N VAL A 102 22.46 10.04 -1.63
CA VAL A 102 23.01 8.67 -1.56
C VAL A 102 21.93 7.78 -0.96
N SER A 103 21.46 6.81 -1.75
CA SER A 103 20.66 5.69 -1.27
C SER A 103 21.58 4.69 -0.57
N VAL A 104 21.32 4.37 0.70
CA VAL A 104 21.86 3.17 1.36
C VAL A 104 20.70 2.21 1.54
N THR A 105 20.43 1.42 0.50
CA THR A 105 19.68 0.17 0.61
C THR A 105 20.65 -0.96 0.32
N SER A 106 21.11 -1.63 1.38
CA SER A 106 21.71 -2.96 1.25
C SER A 106 20.58 -3.93 0.94
N PHE A 107 20.26 -4.11 -0.34
CA PHE A 107 19.67 -5.34 -0.87
C PHE A 107 20.27 -5.57 -2.25
N LYS A 108 21.03 -6.67 -2.37
CA LYS A 108 21.65 -7.10 -3.62
C LYS A 108 20.61 -7.95 -4.36
N MET A 109 19.78 -7.33 -5.18
CA MET A 109 19.10 -8.03 -6.28
C MET A 109 19.76 -7.61 -7.59
N GLY A 110 20.26 -8.60 -8.31
CA GLY A 110 20.84 -8.44 -9.63
C GLY A 110 19.78 -7.95 -10.62
N THR A 111 20.21 -6.99 -11.44
CA THR A 111 19.70 -6.67 -12.79
C THR A 111 18.21 -6.34 -12.93
N GLY A 112 17.93 -5.04 -13.15
CA GLY A 112 16.76 -4.59 -13.93
C GLY A 112 15.81 -3.64 -13.20
N SER A 113 16.04 -2.33 -13.37
CA SER A 113 14.99 -1.30 -13.32
C SER A 113 14.28 -1.05 -11.99
N LEU A 114 14.97 -0.45 -11.02
CA LEU A 114 14.30 0.58 -10.21
C LEU A 114 13.96 1.72 -11.18
N LYS A 115 12.66 2.02 -11.36
CA LYS A 115 12.16 3.08 -12.25
C LYS A 115 12.78 4.43 -11.90
N LYS A 116 13.95 4.68 -12.46
CA LYS A 116 14.48 6.02 -12.70
C LYS A 116 13.64 6.57 -13.83
N ALA A 117 12.52 7.20 -13.50
CA ALA A 117 11.82 8.05 -14.47
C ALA A 117 12.77 9.19 -14.81
N VAL A 118 13.57 8.99 -15.85
CA VAL A 118 14.19 10.06 -16.62
C VAL A 118 13.02 10.79 -17.29
N TRP A 119 12.56 11.86 -16.66
CA TRP A 119 11.75 12.87 -17.35
C TRP A 119 12.69 13.65 -18.26
N SER A 120 12.87 13.17 -19.48
CA SER A 120 13.48 13.93 -20.56
C SER A 120 12.48 15.00 -20.99
N ASN A 121 12.74 16.25 -20.59
CA ASN A 121 12.01 17.49 -20.87
C ASN A 121 10.87 17.84 -19.90
N GLY A 122 11.22 18.58 -18.83
CA GLY A 122 10.37 19.65 -18.30
C GLY A 122 9.76 19.44 -16.92
N MET A 123 10.04 20.44 -16.06
CA MET A 123 9.33 20.84 -14.83
C MET A 123 9.48 20.03 -13.55
N TRP A 124 10.13 20.67 -12.59
CA TRP A 124 10.03 20.37 -11.16
C TRP A 124 8.94 21.27 -10.55
N PRO A 125 7.94 20.74 -9.84
CA PRO A 125 7.16 21.55 -8.93
C PRO A 125 8.02 21.94 -7.73
N GLY A 126 8.47 23.20 -7.72
CA GLY A 126 9.34 23.77 -6.68
C GLY A 126 8.70 23.96 -5.30
N VAL A 127 7.73 23.12 -4.90
CA VAL A 127 6.94 23.31 -3.66
C VAL A 127 7.32 22.33 -2.54
N LEU A 128 8.18 21.34 -2.78
CA LEU A 128 8.27 20.20 -1.85
C LEU A 128 9.66 20.05 -1.21
N SER A 129 9.78 20.61 0.00
CA SER A 129 10.72 20.35 1.12
C SER A 129 11.94 19.43 0.89
N GLU A 130 13.13 19.95 1.24
CA GLU A 130 14.49 19.35 1.15
C GLU A 130 14.74 18.07 2.01
N ARG A 131 13.72 17.40 2.52
CA ARG A 131 13.86 16.17 3.33
C ARG A 131 13.74 14.93 2.43
N PRO A 132 14.33 13.76 2.79
CA PRO A 132 14.11 12.49 2.10
C PRO A 132 12.69 11.97 2.35
N LEU A 133 11.73 12.73 1.87
CA LEU A 133 10.33 12.39 1.71
C LEU A 133 10.31 11.55 0.43
N LEU A 134 9.82 10.31 0.49
CA LEU A 134 9.63 9.49 -0.71
C LEU A 134 8.47 10.07 -1.53
N ILE A 135 8.68 11.24 -2.12
CA ILE A 135 7.70 11.95 -2.91
C ILE A 135 7.50 11.17 -4.22
N CYS A 136 6.25 10.99 -4.62
CA CYS A 136 5.89 10.18 -5.79
C CYS A 136 6.33 8.71 -5.67
N TYR A 137 6.35 8.18 -4.44
CA TYR A 137 6.53 6.74 -4.23
C TYR A 137 5.47 5.93 -5.00
N THR A 138 4.26 6.47 -5.00
CA THR A 138 3.14 6.06 -5.85
C THR A 138 2.57 7.27 -6.55
N VAL A 139 2.04 7.03 -7.75
CA VAL A 139 1.32 8.02 -8.55
C VAL A 139 0.09 7.36 -9.14
N ASN A 140 -1.01 8.10 -9.20
CA ASN A 140 -2.23 7.68 -9.88
C ASN A 140 -2.96 8.93 -10.41
N SER A 141 -3.98 8.73 -11.23
CA SER A 141 -4.85 9.77 -11.76
C SER A 141 -6.31 9.45 -11.48
N ALA A 142 -7.12 10.48 -11.27
CA ALA A 142 -8.57 10.36 -11.18
C ALA A 142 -9.21 11.23 -12.28
N THR A 143 -10.14 10.66 -13.02
CA THR A 143 -10.92 11.37 -14.04
C THR A 143 -12.14 11.99 -13.37
N ILE A 144 -12.39 13.27 -13.63
CA ILE A 144 -13.60 13.98 -13.21
C ILE A 144 -14.28 14.59 -14.45
N PRO A 145 -15.53 15.07 -14.37
CA PRO A 145 -16.21 15.62 -15.53
C PRO A 145 -15.43 16.76 -16.20
N GLY A 146 -14.85 16.49 -17.37
CA GLY A 146 -14.10 17.45 -18.18
C GLY A 146 -12.68 17.77 -17.71
N ASP A 147 -12.13 17.05 -16.72
CA ASP A 147 -10.82 17.34 -16.16
C ASP A 147 -10.14 16.11 -15.52
N VAL A 148 -8.85 16.20 -15.22
CA VAL A 148 -8.05 15.11 -14.63
C VAL A 148 -7.30 15.59 -13.41
N LEU A 149 -7.43 14.84 -12.32
CA LEU A 149 -6.67 15.04 -11.08
C LEU A 149 -5.50 14.08 -11.02
N TYR A 150 -4.37 14.56 -10.49
CA TYR A 150 -3.18 13.76 -10.24
C TYR A 150 -3.00 13.54 -8.74
N ILE A 151 -2.58 12.34 -8.39
CA ILE A 151 -2.50 11.89 -7.00
C ILE A 151 -1.09 11.32 -6.78
N ALA A 152 -0.40 11.81 -5.75
CA ALA A 152 0.93 11.35 -5.40
C ALA A 152 1.02 10.96 -3.92
N GLY A 153 1.59 9.78 -3.66
CA GLY A 153 1.83 9.28 -2.32
C GLY A 153 3.21 9.67 -1.78
N GLN A 154 3.24 10.01 -0.50
CA GLN A 154 4.42 10.37 0.28
C GLN A 154 4.44 9.58 1.61
N PRO A 155 4.70 8.27 1.59
CA PRO A 155 4.49 7.40 2.76
C PRO A 155 5.41 7.67 3.95
N ARG A 156 6.48 8.45 3.76
CA ARG A 156 7.40 8.87 4.85
C ARG A 156 7.16 10.30 5.35
N TYR A 157 6.19 11.02 4.80
CA TYR A 157 5.89 12.38 5.25
C TYR A 157 5.47 12.38 6.71
N ASN A 158 6.12 13.23 7.51
CA ASN A 158 5.90 13.33 8.96
C ASN A 158 5.92 11.98 9.70
N HIS A 159 6.64 10.98 9.15
CA HIS A 159 6.64 9.59 9.61
C HIS A 159 5.28 8.88 9.61
N THR A 160 4.16 9.55 9.37
CA THR A 160 2.82 8.95 9.31
C THR A 160 2.39 8.62 7.88
N GLY A 161 2.91 9.35 6.90
CA GLY A 161 2.54 9.27 5.50
C GLY A 161 1.57 10.37 5.06
N GLN A 162 1.53 10.66 3.77
CA GLN A 162 0.67 11.68 3.18
C GLN A 162 0.31 11.30 1.73
N VAL A 163 -0.83 11.79 1.25
CA VAL A 163 -1.22 11.76 -0.16
C VAL A 163 -1.60 13.17 -0.59
N ILE A 164 -1.09 13.62 -1.73
CA ILE A 164 -1.35 14.94 -2.30
C ILE A 164 -2.17 14.76 -3.58
N ILE A 165 -3.27 15.50 -3.68
CA ILE A 165 -4.12 15.59 -4.86
C ILE A 165 -3.89 16.97 -5.48
N TYR A 166 -3.53 16.99 -6.76
CA TYR A 166 -3.17 18.22 -7.46
C TYR A 166 -3.67 18.22 -8.90
N ARG A 167 -3.82 19.44 -9.43
CA ARG A 167 -4.14 19.72 -10.83
C ARG A 167 -2.93 20.38 -11.49
N MET A 168 -2.75 20.09 -12.78
CA MET A 168 -1.79 20.79 -13.62
C MET A 168 -2.47 22.00 -14.26
N GLU A 169 -2.02 23.21 -13.94
CA GLU A 169 -2.46 24.45 -14.58
C GLU A 169 -1.36 24.91 -15.55
N GLY A 170 -1.30 24.25 -16.72
CA GLY A 170 -0.26 24.46 -17.72
C GLY A 170 1.11 23.98 -17.22
N ARG A 171 1.93 24.92 -16.72
CA ARG A 171 3.25 24.62 -16.15
C ARG A 171 3.31 24.57 -14.63
N ASP A 172 2.25 25.07 -13.99
CA ASP A 172 2.20 25.18 -12.54
C ASP A 172 1.39 24.03 -11.94
N ILE A 173 1.75 23.66 -10.72
CA ILE A 173 1.03 22.64 -9.96
C ILE A 173 0.18 23.34 -8.90
N ARG A 174 -1.13 23.11 -8.97
CA ARG A 174 -2.06 23.55 -7.95
C ARG A 174 -2.46 22.37 -7.08
N ILE A 175 -2.01 22.40 -5.83
CA ILE A 175 -2.44 21.42 -4.82
C ILE A 175 -3.89 21.73 -4.45
N LEU A 176 -4.77 20.76 -4.64
CA LEU A 176 -6.19 20.87 -4.29
C LEU A 176 -6.43 20.38 -2.87
N GLN A 177 -5.85 19.23 -2.52
CA GLN A 177 -6.09 18.59 -1.24
C GLN A 177 -4.87 17.78 -0.78
N THR A 178 -4.72 17.70 0.54
CA THR A 178 -3.68 16.92 1.20
C THR A 178 -4.31 16.00 2.24
N LEU A 179 -4.06 14.70 2.15
CA LEU A 179 -4.53 13.68 3.07
C LEU A 179 -3.37 13.22 3.94
N ASN A 180 -3.50 13.33 5.26
CA ASN A 180 -2.45 12.95 6.20
C ASN A 180 -2.75 11.58 6.83
N GLY A 181 -1.71 10.76 7.00
CA GLY A 181 -1.76 9.51 7.73
C GLY A 181 -1.94 9.74 9.24
N GLU A 182 -2.66 8.84 9.89
CA GLU A 182 -3.03 8.94 11.32
C GLU A 182 -1.95 8.39 12.26
N GLN A 183 -1.19 7.38 11.84
CA GLN A 183 -0.29 6.61 12.69
C GLN A 183 1.14 6.62 12.15
N ILE A 184 2.11 6.86 13.05
CA ILE A 184 3.54 6.82 12.74
C ILE A 184 3.93 5.42 12.27
N GLY A 185 4.73 5.35 11.22
CA GLY A 185 5.21 4.10 10.63
C GLY A 185 4.19 3.38 9.76
N SER A 186 2.93 3.84 9.67
CA SER A 186 1.88 3.14 8.93
C SER A 186 2.08 3.08 7.42
N TYR A 187 3.01 3.89 6.89
CA TYR A 187 3.34 3.94 5.48
C TYR A 187 2.15 4.36 4.60
N PHE A 188 1.26 5.22 5.14
CA PHE A 188 0.07 5.72 4.46
C PHE A 188 0.40 6.43 3.15
N GLY A 189 -0.24 6.02 2.06
CA GLY A 189 0.05 6.56 0.72
C GLY A 189 1.07 5.75 -0.07
N SER A 190 1.48 4.58 0.41
CA SER A 190 2.42 3.70 -0.30
C SER A 190 1.77 2.82 -1.36
N VAL A 191 0.44 2.71 -1.36
CA VAL A 191 -0.36 2.03 -2.38
C VAL A 191 -1.55 2.94 -2.70
N LEU A 192 -1.79 3.22 -3.98
CA LEU A 192 -2.85 4.11 -4.45
C LEU A 192 -3.57 3.51 -5.64
N THR A 193 -4.90 3.44 -5.56
CA THR A 193 -5.74 2.96 -6.67
C THR A 193 -6.98 3.84 -6.78
N THR A 194 -7.30 4.27 -7.98
CA THR A 194 -8.55 4.97 -8.33
C THR A 194 -9.43 4.00 -9.11
N ILE A 195 -10.75 4.12 -8.94
CA ILE A 195 -11.69 3.27 -9.67
C ILE A 195 -13.01 4.02 -9.91
N ASP A 196 -13.51 3.85 -11.12
CA ASP A 196 -14.88 4.15 -11.54
C ASP A 196 -15.72 2.90 -11.24
N ILE A 197 -16.62 2.98 -10.27
CA ILE A 197 -17.40 1.83 -9.80
C ILE A 197 -18.66 1.67 -10.64
N ASP A 198 -19.36 2.76 -10.95
CA ASP A 198 -20.63 2.72 -11.69
C ASP A 198 -20.50 2.82 -13.22
N LYS A 199 -19.27 2.86 -13.73
CA LYS A 199 -18.92 2.88 -15.16
C LYS A 199 -19.41 4.16 -15.85
N ASP A 200 -19.50 5.27 -15.14
CA ASP A 200 -19.90 6.58 -15.69
C ASP A 200 -18.74 7.36 -16.36
N SER A 201 -17.56 6.74 -16.47
CA SER A 201 -16.30 7.29 -16.97
C SER A 201 -15.62 8.31 -16.04
N ASN A 202 -16.19 8.57 -14.87
CA ASN A 202 -15.55 9.36 -13.82
C ASN A 202 -15.10 8.46 -12.67
N THR A 203 -14.01 8.85 -12.03
CA THR A 203 -13.52 8.14 -10.85
C THR A 203 -14.44 8.41 -9.66
N ASP A 204 -15.01 7.36 -9.08
CA ASP A 204 -15.88 7.46 -7.90
C ASP A 204 -15.10 7.45 -6.60
N ILE A 205 -14.06 6.62 -6.49
CA ILE A 205 -13.32 6.44 -5.24
C ILE A 205 -11.80 6.39 -5.44
N LEU A 206 -11.10 6.86 -4.42
CA LEU A 206 -9.66 6.71 -4.21
C LEU A 206 -9.41 5.78 -3.02
N LEU A 207 -8.61 4.75 -3.25
CA LEU A 207 -8.11 3.84 -2.23
C LEU A 207 -6.68 4.21 -1.87
N VAL A 208 -6.41 4.31 -0.58
CA VAL A 208 -5.07 4.57 -0.04
C VAL A 208 -4.69 3.48 0.93
N GLY A 209 -3.60 2.78 0.66
CA GLY A 209 -3.03 1.77 1.55
C GLY A 209 -2.11 2.36 2.61
N ALA A 210 -2.18 1.79 3.81
CA ALA A 210 -1.23 1.91 4.91
C ALA A 210 -0.86 0.49 5.38
N PRO A 211 0.00 -0.23 4.64
CA PRO A 211 0.33 -1.64 4.89
C PRO A 211 0.91 -1.89 6.28
N MET A 212 1.65 -0.93 6.84
CA MET A 212 2.33 -1.07 8.12
C MET A 212 1.50 -0.52 9.29
N PHE A 213 0.20 -0.34 9.10
CA PHE A 213 -0.69 0.13 10.16
C PHE A 213 -0.83 -0.93 11.25
N MET A 214 -0.61 -0.53 12.50
CA MET A 214 -0.68 -1.38 13.68
C MET A 214 -2.06 -1.30 14.32
N GLY A 215 -2.67 -2.46 14.58
CA GLY A 215 -3.92 -2.61 15.32
C GLY A 215 -3.78 -2.29 16.81
N ARG A 216 -4.91 -2.36 17.53
CA ARG A 216 -4.95 -2.07 18.99
C ARG A 216 -4.11 -3.04 19.81
N GLU A 217 -3.99 -4.29 19.36
CA GLU A 217 -3.22 -5.34 20.04
C GLU A 217 -1.75 -5.39 19.55
N LYS A 218 -1.30 -4.37 18.82
CA LYS A 218 0.04 -4.30 18.19
C LYS A 218 0.32 -5.41 17.18
N GLU A 219 -0.72 -6.00 16.62
CA GLU A 219 -0.59 -6.81 15.41
C GLU A 219 -0.54 -5.91 14.18
N GLU A 220 0.21 -6.32 13.16
CA GLU A 220 0.50 -5.55 11.95
C GLU A 220 -0.70 -5.43 10.99
N GLN A 221 -1.95 -5.32 11.42
CA GLN A 221 -3.16 -5.51 10.59
C GLN A 221 -3.18 -4.86 9.20
N GLY A 222 -2.45 -3.74 9.01
CA GLY A 222 -2.57 -2.88 7.86
C GLY A 222 -3.93 -2.18 7.80
N LYS A 223 -4.06 -1.21 6.89
CA LYS A 223 -5.32 -0.48 6.72
C LYS A 223 -5.47 0.05 5.31
N VAL A 224 -6.67 -0.11 4.74
CA VAL A 224 -7.06 0.55 3.50
C VAL A 224 -8.08 1.63 3.83
N TYR A 225 -7.83 2.81 3.29
CA TYR A 225 -8.71 3.96 3.39
C TYR A 225 -9.43 4.14 2.07
N VAL A 226 -10.75 4.22 2.13
CA VAL A 226 -11.62 4.51 0.99
C VAL A 226 -12.03 5.97 1.10
N TYR A 227 -11.78 6.73 0.04
CA TYR A 227 -12.17 8.13 -0.10
C TYR A 227 -13.11 8.26 -1.29
N ALA A 228 -14.38 8.58 -1.05
CA ALA A 228 -15.34 8.84 -2.14
C ALA A 228 -15.18 10.26 -2.68
N LEU A 229 -15.10 10.40 -4.00
CA LEU A 229 -15.09 11.68 -4.70
C LEU A 229 -16.53 12.20 -4.81
N ASN A 230 -16.88 13.16 -3.96
CA ASN A 230 -18.16 13.86 -4.06
C ASN A 230 -18.03 15.14 -4.90
N GLN A 231 -19.13 15.56 -5.54
CA GLN A 231 -19.24 16.84 -6.26
C GLN A 231 -19.00 18.11 -5.40
N ILE A 232 -18.85 17.97 -4.07
CA ILE A 232 -18.70 19.06 -3.09
C ILE A 232 -17.34 18.96 -2.35
N ASP A 233 -16.30 18.41 -2.98
CA ASP A 233 -14.92 18.37 -2.44
C ASP A 233 -14.78 17.77 -1.02
N THR A 234 -15.71 16.91 -0.60
CA THR A 234 -15.65 16.26 0.71
C THR A 234 -15.46 14.76 0.55
N LEU A 235 -14.28 14.26 0.90
CA LEU A 235 -14.00 12.83 0.87
C LEU A 235 -14.60 12.15 2.09
N LEU A 236 -15.62 11.32 1.89
CA LEU A 236 -16.13 10.41 2.93
C LEU A 236 -15.10 9.30 3.18
N LYS A 237 -14.63 9.20 4.42
CA LYS A 237 -13.59 8.26 4.84
C LYS A 237 -14.20 6.99 5.42
N LYS A 238 -13.92 5.85 4.78
CA LYS A 238 -14.36 4.54 5.23
C LYS A 238 -13.15 3.61 5.36
N PHE A 239 -13.19 2.69 6.33
CA PHE A 239 -12.03 1.91 6.75
C PHE A 239 -12.21 0.43 6.44
N CYS A 240 -11.19 -0.19 5.86
CA CYS A 240 -11.09 -1.65 5.76
C CYS A 240 -9.79 -2.12 6.44
N LYS A 241 -9.89 -3.18 7.25
CA LYS A 241 -8.76 -3.76 7.99
C LYS A 241 -8.18 -4.91 7.17
N LEU A 242 -7.05 -4.69 6.52
CA LEU A 242 -6.28 -5.68 5.74
C LEU A 242 -4.82 -5.26 5.72
N TYR A 243 -3.91 -6.15 5.32
CA TYR A 243 -2.49 -5.88 5.06
C TYR A 243 -2.23 -5.46 3.59
N PRO A 244 -2.68 -4.29 3.07
CA PRO A 244 -2.62 -3.99 1.65
C PRO A 244 -1.19 -3.77 1.16
N SER A 245 -0.60 -4.77 0.53
CA SER A 245 0.63 -4.56 -0.24
C SER A 245 0.32 -4.15 -1.68
N ALA A 246 -0.80 -4.65 -2.21
CA ALA A 246 -1.30 -4.31 -3.54
C ALA A 246 -2.82 -4.11 -3.49
N ILE A 247 -3.30 -3.18 -4.31
CA ILE A 247 -4.73 -2.93 -4.53
C ILE A 247 -4.92 -2.83 -6.04
N ALA A 248 -5.78 -3.68 -6.59
CA ALA A 248 -6.11 -3.67 -8.01
C ALA A 248 -7.59 -3.32 -8.20
N ALA A 249 -7.84 -2.32 -9.03
CA ALA A 249 -9.15 -2.13 -9.64
C ALA A 249 -9.34 -3.24 -10.68
N VAL A 250 -10.46 -3.94 -10.60
CA VAL A 250 -10.80 -4.98 -11.55
C VAL A 250 -12.17 -4.69 -12.15
N LYS A 251 -12.42 -5.19 -13.35
CA LYS A 251 -13.77 -5.11 -13.92
C LYS A 251 -14.73 -5.93 -13.07
N ASP A 252 -16.01 -5.68 -13.30
CA ASP A 252 -17.15 -6.38 -12.71
C ASP A 252 -17.02 -7.91 -12.80
N LEU A 253 -16.65 -8.57 -11.68
CA LEU A 253 -16.39 -10.00 -11.62
C LEU A 253 -17.69 -10.80 -11.43
N ASN A 254 -18.72 -10.17 -10.86
CA ASN A 254 -20.00 -10.83 -10.56
C ASN A 254 -21.14 -10.45 -11.54
N LEU A 255 -20.83 -9.61 -12.53
CA LEU A 255 -21.73 -9.08 -13.56
C LEU A 255 -22.96 -8.37 -12.96
N ASP A 256 -22.81 -7.62 -11.88
CA ASP A 256 -23.91 -6.85 -11.26
C ASP A 256 -24.03 -5.40 -11.76
N GLY A 257 -23.14 -4.99 -12.66
CA GLY A 257 -23.10 -3.66 -13.24
C GLY A 257 -21.98 -2.80 -12.66
N PHE A 258 -21.41 -3.16 -11.51
CA PHE A 258 -20.39 -2.35 -10.83
C PHE A 258 -19.00 -2.96 -10.94
N ASN A 259 -17.97 -2.13 -11.07
CA ASN A 259 -16.58 -2.62 -11.01
C ASN A 259 -16.20 -3.03 -9.58
N ASP A 260 -15.28 -3.98 -9.50
CA ASP A 260 -14.88 -4.65 -8.26
C ASP A 260 -13.43 -4.34 -7.89
N ILE A 261 -13.01 -4.75 -6.68
CA ILE A 261 -11.67 -4.47 -6.15
C ILE A 261 -11.07 -5.73 -5.57
N VAL A 262 -9.78 -5.93 -5.85
CA VAL A 262 -8.99 -6.99 -5.23
C VAL A 262 -7.87 -6.38 -4.39
N ILE A 263 -7.81 -6.77 -3.12
CA ILE A 263 -6.81 -6.29 -2.16
C ILE A 263 -5.93 -7.48 -1.76
N GLY A 264 -4.62 -7.31 -1.89
CA GLY A 264 -3.62 -8.32 -1.56
C GLY A 264 -3.07 -8.16 -0.15
N ALA A 265 -3.01 -9.27 0.58
CA ALA A 265 -2.52 -9.41 1.94
C ALA A 265 -1.37 -10.43 2.00
N PRO A 266 -0.19 -10.12 1.44
CA PRO A 266 0.90 -11.10 1.28
C PRO A 266 1.56 -11.55 2.59
N LEU A 267 1.33 -10.86 3.70
CA LEU A 267 1.91 -11.21 5.00
C LEU A 267 1.00 -12.14 5.82
N GLU A 268 -0.22 -12.39 5.38
CA GLU A 268 -1.12 -13.34 6.04
C GLU A 268 -0.65 -14.79 5.88
N ASP A 269 -1.20 -15.69 6.70
CA ASP A 269 -0.94 -17.14 6.67
C ASP A 269 0.56 -17.46 6.73
N ASP A 270 1.27 -16.86 7.69
CA ASP A 270 2.74 -16.96 7.86
C ASP A 270 3.51 -16.66 6.55
N HIS A 271 3.21 -15.50 5.97
CA HIS A 271 3.79 -15.06 4.70
C HIS A 271 3.42 -15.94 3.50
N GLY A 272 2.45 -16.86 3.62
CA GLY A 272 1.85 -17.54 2.48
C GLY A 272 1.11 -16.55 1.59
N GLY A 273 0.37 -15.64 2.21
CA GLY A 273 -0.36 -14.56 1.58
C GLY A 273 -1.76 -14.94 1.11
N ALA A 274 -2.62 -13.93 0.97
CA ALA A 274 -3.99 -14.08 0.50
C ALA A 274 -4.42 -12.87 -0.32
N VAL A 275 -5.54 -13.00 -1.04
CA VAL A 275 -6.25 -11.88 -1.64
C VAL A 275 -7.71 -11.86 -1.22
N TYR A 276 -8.29 -10.66 -1.23
CA TYR A 276 -9.66 -10.40 -0.84
C TYR A 276 -10.39 -9.66 -1.96
N ILE A 277 -11.57 -10.15 -2.32
CA ILE A 277 -12.42 -9.58 -3.37
C ILE A 277 -13.53 -8.77 -2.70
N TYR A 278 -13.65 -7.50 -3.07
CA TYR A 278 -14.67 -6.58 -2.60
C TYR A 278 -15.55 -6.14 -3.76
N HIS A 279 -16.87 -6.31 -3.61
CA HIS A 279 -17.80 -5.90 -4.65
C HIS A 279 -18.13 -4.42 -4.61
N GLY A 280 -18.31 -3.85 -5.79
CA GLY A 280 -18.89 -2.53 -5.97
C GLY A 280 -20.34 -2.45 -5.49
N SER A 281 -20.79 -1.24 -5.17
CA SER A 281 -22.18 -0.95 -4.79
C SER A 281 -22.47 0.54 -4.95
N GLY A 282 -23.23 0.92 -6.00
CA GLY A 282 -23.46 2.33 -6.30
C GLY A 282 -22.14 3.01 -6.69
N LYS A 283 -21.77 4.11 -6.01
CA LYS A 283 -20.51 4.83 -6.22
C LYS A 283 -19.42 4.47 -5.19
N THR A 284 -19.50 3.30 -4.55
CA THR A 284 -18.57 2.89 -3.49
C THR A 284 -18.40 1.37 -3.43
N ILE A 285 -17.66 0.88 -2.44
CA ILE A 285 -17.46 -0.55 -2.19
C ILE A 285 -18.15 -1.04 -0.92
N ARG A 286 -18.48 -2.34 -0.91
CA ARG A 286 -18.96 -3.05 0.27
C ARG A 286 -17.85 -3.19 1.32
N GLU A 287 -18.22 -3.22 2.60
CA GLU A 287 -17.26 -3.38 3.71
C GLU A 287 -16.77 -4.80 3.87
N GLU A 288 -17.64 -5.76 3.59
CA GLU A 288 -17.35 -7.17 3.69
C GLU A 288 -16.82 -7.66 2.35
N TYR A 289 -15.72 -8.43 2.41
CA TYR A 289 -15.22 -9.12 1.24
C TYR A 289 -16.23 -10.20 0.84
N ALA A 290 -16.42 -10.37 -0.46
CA ALA A 290 -17.23 -11.44 -1.01
C ALA A 290 -16.49 -12.78 -1.01
N GLN A 291 -15.17 -12.74 -1.19
CA GLN A 291 -14.33 -13.92 -1.24
C GLN A 291 -12.92 -13.62 -0.72
N ARG A 292 -12.35 -14.59 0.01
CA ARG A 292 -10.93 -14.65 0.35
C ARG A 292 -10.30 -15.84 -0.38
N ILE A 293 -9.17 -15.61 -1.04
CA ILE A 293 -8.41 -16.64 -1.74
C ILE A 293 -7.02 -16.73 -1.08
N PRO A 294 -6.75 -17.77 -0.28
CA PRO A 294 -5.40 -18.02 0.25
C PRO A 294 -4.45 -18.48 -0.85
N SER A 295 -3.15 -18.36 -0.60
CA SER A 295 -2.12 -18.99 -1.42
C SER A 295 -2.38 -20.49 -1.56
N GLY A 296 -2.35 -20.99 -2.80
CA GLY A 296 -2.43 -22.43 -3.10
C GLY A 296 -1.08 -23.16 -3.03
N GLY A 297 0.00 -22.47 -2.65
CA GLY A 297 1.34 -23.04 -2.54
C GLY A 297 1.59 -23.77 -1.22
N ASP A 298 2.77 -24.38 -1.12
CA ASP A 298 3.25 -25.06 0.09
C ASP A 298 3.68 -24.10 1.22
N GLY A 299 3.65 -22.78 0.98
CA GLY A 299 4.12 -21.76 1.91
C GLY A 299 5.65 -21.72 2.06
N GLU A 300 6.40 -22.56 1.34
CA GLU A 300 7.87 -22.58 1.35
C GLU A 300 8.44 -21.99 0.06
N THR A 301 7.94 -22.48 -1.08
CA THR A 301 8.35 -22.05 -2.42
C THR A 301 7.56 -20.86 -2.91
N LEU A 302 6.26 -20.82 -2.58
CA LEU A 302 5.35 -19.74 -2.95
C LEU A 302 4.96 -18.93 -1.72
N LYS A 303 5.51 -17.72 -1.62
CA LYS A 303 5.29 -16.79 -0.51
C LYS A 303 4.76 -15.46 -1.02
N PHE A 304 4.23 -14.65 -0.12
CA PHE A 304 3.78 -13.31 -0.41
C PHE A 304 2.72 -13.27 -1.53
N PHE A 305 1.84 -14.27 -1.58
CA PHE A 305 0.74 -14.29 -2.53
C PHE A 305 -0.15 -13.05 -2.36
N GLY A 306 -0.45 -12.34 -3.45
CA GLY A 306 -1.15 -11.06 -3.38
C GLY A 306 -0.21 -9.85 -3.29
N GLN A 307 1.10 -10.01 -3.46
CA GLN A 307 2.05 -8.88 -3.52
C GLN A 307 1.86 -8.03 -4.79
N SER A 308 1.32 -8.59 -5.86
CA SER A 308 0.94 -7.86 -7.08
C SER A 308 -0.31 -8.48 -7.69
N ILE A 309 -1.22 -7.66 -8.20
CA ILE A 309 -2.52 -8.10 -8.71
C ILE A 309 -2.85 -7.29 -9.96
N HIS A 310 -3.45 -7.93 -10.96
CA HIS A 310 -3.97 -7.27 -12.16
C HIS A 310 -5.18 -8.06 -12.71
N GLY A 311 -6.28 -7.38 -13.06
CA GLY A 311 -7.50 -8.03 -13.51
C GLY A 311 -8.40 -7.16 -14.39
N GLU A 312 -7.97 -6.88 -15.61
CA GLU A 312 -8.70 -6.05 -16.57
C GLU A 312 -9.01 -6.78 -17.91
N MET A 313 -8.41 -7.95 -18.11
CA MET A 313 -8.46 -8.70 -19.36
C MET A 313 -9.12 -10.05 -19.15
N ASP A 314 -9.85 -10.49 -20.16
CA ASP A 314 -10.24 -11.88 -20.36
C ASP A 314 -9.08 -12.59 -21.08
N LEU A 315 -8.46 -13.58 -20.44
CA LEU A 315 -7.33 -14.32 -21.00
C LEU A 315 -7.71 -15.69 -21.56
N ASN A 316 -8.90 -16.20 -21.22
CA ASN A 316 -9.38 -17.50 -21.70
C ASN A 316 -10.40 -17.38 -22.86
N GLY A 317 -10.90 -16.17 -23.14
CA GLY A 317 -11.84 -15.86 -24.21
C GLY A 317 -13.30 -16.21 -23.90
N ASP A 318 -13.69 -16.37 -22.63
CA ASP A 318 -15.05 -16.71 -22.22
C ASP A 318 -15.98 -15.49 -22.00
N GLY A 319 -15.44 -14.27 -22.14
CA GLY A 319 -16.13 -13.01 -21.96
C GLY A 319 -16.14 -12.50 -20.52
N LEU A 320 -15.51 -13.20 -19.57
CA LEU A 320 -15.37 -12.79 -18.18
C LEU A 320 -13.96 -12.27 -17.90
N THR A 321 -13.85 -11.33 -16.95
CA THR A 321 -12.53 -10.79 -16.60
C THR A 321 -11.77 -11.76 -15.72
N ASP A 322 -10.51 -12.01 -16.07
CA ASP A 322 -9.60 -12.85 -15.31
C ASP A 322 -8.71 -12.03 -14.39
N VAL A 323 -8.27 -12.65 -13.29
CA VAL A 323 -7.40 -12.01 -12.30
C VAL A 323 -6.08 -12.77 -12.19
N THR A 324 -4.99 -12.04 -12.39
CA THR A 324 -3.62 -12.54 -12.18
C THR A 324 -3.09 -12.05 -10.83
N ILE A 325 -2.51 -12.96 -10.07
CA ILE A 325 -2.00 -12.68 -8.71
C ILE A 325 -0.57 -13.18 -8.63
N GLY A 326 0.36 -12.28 -8.33
CA GLY A 326 1.77 -12.57 -8.14
C GLY A 326 2.16 -12.72 -6.67
N GLY A 327 3.16 -13.56 -6.44
CA GLY A 327 3.92 -13.67 -5.21
C GLY A 327 5.38 -14.00 -5.48
N LEU A 328 6.16 -14.20 -4.43
CA LEU A 328 7.49 -14.77 -4.55
C LEU A 328 7.36 -16.24 -4.97
N GLY A 329 8.11 -16.64 -6.00
CA GLY A 329 8.10 -18.01 -6.52
C GLY A 329 7.16 -18.24 -7.71
N GLY A 330 6.23 -17.33 -8.00
CA GLY A 330 5.38 -17.44 -9.18
C GLY A 330 4.20 -16.47 -9.23
N ALA A 331 3.39 -16.64 -10.28
CA ALA A 331 2.10 -15.97 -10.43
C ALA A 331 1.03 -17.01 -10.78
N ALA A 332 -0.17 -16.79 -10.27
CA ALA A 332 -1.35 -17.59 -10.53
C ALA A 332 -2.37 -16.80 -11.34
N LEU A 333 -3.03 -17.49 -12.28
CA LEU A 333 -4.13 -16.96 -13.08
C LEU A 333 -5.44 -17.58 -12.58
N PHE A 334 -6.39 -16.73 -12.21
CA PHE A 334 -7.73 -17.13 -11.79
C PHE A 334 -8.73 -16.75 -12.86
N TRP A 335 -9.45 -17.74 -13.36
CA TRP A 335 -10.57 -17.55 -14.26
C TRP A 335 -11.84 -17.26 -13.47
N SER A 336 -12.53 -16.20 -13.85
CA SER A 336 -13.84 -15.90 -13.28
C SER A 336 -14.86 -16.93 -13.75
N ARG A 337 -15.89 -17.15 -12.94
CA ARG A 337 -16.99 -18.06 -13.28
C ARG A 337 -18.28 -17.27 -13.39
N ASP A 338 -19.09 -17.64 -14.37
CA ASP A 338 -20.39 -17.03 -14.57
C ASP A 338 -21.31 -17.24 -13.36
N VAL A 339 -22.22 -16.30 -13.14
CA VAL A 339 -23.12 -16.26 -11.99
C VAL A 339 -24.53 -16.63 -12.45
N ALA A 340 -25.07 -17.71 -11.88
CA ALA A 340 -26.45 -18.13 -12.11
C ALA A 340 -27.41 -17.45 -11.13
N VAL A 341 -28.46 -16.83 -11.66
CA VAL A 341 -29.57 -16.25 -10.90
C VAL A 341 -30.76 -17.20 -11.00
N VAL A 342 -31.20 -17.74 -9.86
CA VAL A 342 -32.34 -18.65 -9.78
C VAL A 342 -33.54 -17.93 -9.16
N LYS A 343 -34.58 -17.71 -9.95
CA LYS A 343 -35.87 -17.17 -9.48
C LYS A 343 -36.83 -18.32 -9.22
N VAL A 344 -37.28 -18.45 -7.97
CA VAL A 344 -38.20 -19.50 -7.54
C VAL A 344 -39.60 -18.93 -7.43
N THR A 345 -40.58 -19.61 -8.04
CA THR A 345 -42.00 -19.30 -7.87
C THR A 345 -42.74 -20.54 -7.37
N MET A 346 -43.54 -20.39 -6.32
CA MET A 346 -44.30 -21.48 -5.73
C MET A 346 -45.78 -21.17 -5.79
N ASN A 347 -46.57 -22.11 -6.29
CA ASN A 347 -48.02 -22.00 -6.37
C ASN A 347 -48.68 -23.19 -5.67
N PHE A 348 -49.81 -22.95 -5.01
CA PHE A 348 -50.55 -23.97 -4.27
C PHE A 348 -51.95 -24.13 -4.84
N GLU A 349 -52.38 -25.37 -5.06
CA GLU A 349 -53.71 -25.70 -5.51
C GLU A 349 -54.36 -26.77 -4.60
N PRO A 350 -55.46 -26.44 -3.89
CA PRO A 350 -56.07 -25.12 -3.77
C PRO A 350 -55.20 -24.13 -2.98
N ASN A 351 -55.34 -22.83 -3.27
CA ASN A 351 -54.62 -21.75 -2.57
C ASN A 351 -55.06 -21.56 -1.10
N LYS A 352 -56.10 -22.27 -0.67
CA LYS A 352 -56.60 -22.29 0.71
C LYS A 352 -56.93 -23.72 1.13
N VAL A 353 -56.46 -24.11 2.29
CA VAL A 353 -56.69 -25.44 2.87
C VAL A 353 -58.03 -25.43 3.62
N ASN A 354 -58.94 -26.32 3.23
CA ASN A 354 -60.15 -26.59 4.02
C ASN A 354 -59.97 -27.88 4.82
N ILE A 355 -59.78 -27.76 6.13
CA ILE A 355 -59.53 -28.88 7.07
C ILE A 355 -60.67 -29.91 7.08
N GLN A 356 -61.89 -29.49 6.72
CA GLN A 356 -63.04 -30.39 6.68
C GLN A 356 -63.09 -31.25 5.41
N LYS A 357 -62.42 -30.82 4.33
CA LYS A 357 -62.44 -31.52 3.04
C LYS A 357 -61.22 -32.45 2.93
N LYS A 358 -61.29 -33.57 3.64
CA LYS A 358 -60.27 -34.64 3.56
C LYS A 358 -60.31 -35.26 2.16
N ASN A 359 -59.19 -35.15 1.45
CA ASN A 359 -59.08 -35.53 0.03
C ASN A 359 -57.94 -36.55 -0.23
N CYS A 360 -57.22 -36.98 0.82
CA CYS A 360 -56.17 -37.99 0.70
C CYS A 360 -56.04 -38.80 2.00
N ARG A 361 -55.30 -39.90 1.93
CA ARG A 361 -55.03 -40.78 3.07
C ARG A 361 -53.53 -40.98 3.23
N VAL A 362 -52.99 -40.60 4.38
CA VAL A 362 -51.56 -40.74 4.72
C VAL A 362 -51.46 -41.62 5.95
N GLU A 363 -50.68 -42.71 5.86
CA GLU A 363 -50.50 -43.70 6.94
C GLU A 363 -51.83 -44.21 7.52
N GLY A 364 -52.83 -44.43 6.66
CA GLY A 364 -54.14 -44.94 7.06
C GLY A 364 -55.08 -43.89 7.69
N LYS A 365 -54.63 -42.66 7.95
CA LYS A 365 -55.44 -41.54 8.43
C LYS A 365 -55.90 -40.65 7.26
N GLU A 366 -57.19 -40.33 7.21
CA GLU A 366 -57.68 -39.34 6.25
C GLU A 366 -57.22 -37.94 6.64
N THR A 367 -56.65 -37.23 5.67
CA THR A 367 -56.09 -35.89 5.84
C THR A 367 -56.37 -35.02 4.61
N VAL A 368 -55.95 -33.76 4.68
CA VAL A 368 -56.05 -32.79 3.58
C VAL A 368 -54.69 -32.64 2.91
N CYS A 369 -54.61 -33.03 1.65
CA CYS A 369 -53.47 -32.81 0.78
C CYS A 369 -53.73 -31.60 -0.12
N ILE A 370 -52.66 -30.86 -0.38
CA ILE A 370 -52.63 -29.80 -1.37
C ILE A 370 -51.53 -30.10 -2.37
N ASN A 371 -51.74 -29.69 -3.62
CA ASN A 371 -50.70 -29.75 -4.63
C ASN A 371 -49.87 -28.47 -4.52
N ALA A 372 -48.56 -28.62 -4.43
CA ALA A 372 -47.63 -27.51 -4.51
C ALA A 372 -46.82 -27.65 -5.80
N THR A 373 -46.86 -26.63 -6.65
CA THR A 373 -46.05 -26.54 -7.86
C THR A 373 -44.94 -25.54 -7.60
N VAL A 374 -43.70 -26.00 -7.64
CA VAL A 374 -42.49 -25.16 -7.50
C VAL A 374 -41.83 -25.06 -8.87
N CYS A 375 -41.67 -23.85 -9.39
CA CYS A 375 -40.96 -23.59 -10.64
C CYS A 375 -39.66 -22.84 -10.37
N PHE A 376 -38.58 -23.30 -11.01
CA PHE A 376 -37.27 -22.68 -10.95
C PHE A 376 -36.96 -22.07 -12.32
N ASN A 377 -36.74 -20.77 -12.37
CA ASN A 377 -36.27 -20.07 -13.55
C ASN A 377 -34.81 -19.68 -13.35
N VAL A 378 -33.92 -20.26 -14.15
CA VAL A 378 -32.46 -20.06 -14.05
C VAL A 378 -31.99 -19.21 -15.21
N LYS A 379 -31.29 -18.10 -14.91
CA LYS A 379 -30.64 -17.24 -15.90
C LYS A 379 -29.16 -17.10 -15.55
N LEU A 380 -28.29 -17.29 -16.53
CA LEU A 380 -26.88 -16.94 -16.42
C LEU A 380 -26.67 -15.44 -16.67
N LYS A 381 -25.83 -14.78 -15.89
CA LYS A 381 -25.59 -13.35 -16.03
C LYS A 381 -24.79 -13.00 -17.30
N SER A 382 -23.80 -13.82 -17.67
CA SER A 382 -22.99 -13.56 -18.88
C SER A 382 -23.79 -13.68 -20.19
N LYS A 383 -24.84 -14.52 -20.19
CA LYS A 383 -25.68 -14.79 -21.35
C LYS A 383 -27.01 -14.07 -21.19
N GLU A 384 -27.09 -12.83 -21.67
CA GLU A 384 -28.40 -12.21 -21.88
C GLU A 384 -29.20 -13.04 -22.90
N ASN A 385 -30.34 -13.59 -22.44
CA ASN A 385 -31.39 -14.27 -23.21
C ASN A 385 -31.09 -15.68 -23.74
N MET A 386 -30.74 -16.62 -22.86
CA MET A 386 -31.05 -18.03 -23.14
C MET A 386 -31.99 -18.59 -22.07
N VAL A 387 -33.27 -18.69 -22.44
CA VAL A 387 -34.25 -19.50 -21.72
C VAL A 387 -33.88 -20.95 -22.00
N TYR A 388 -33.41 -21.66 -20.97
CA TYR A 388 -33.31 -23.11 -21.03
C TYR A 388 -34.70 -23.66 -20.75
N GLU A 389 -35.38 -24.18 -21.77
CA GLU A 389 -36.52 -25.08 -21.56
C GLU A 389 -35.96 -26.40 -21.00
N ALA A 390 -36.46 -26.78 -19.82
CA ALA A 390 -36.10 -28.01 -19.12
C ALA A 390 -36.94 -29.19 -19.60
#